data_AF-K9WH61-F1
#
_entry.id   AF-K9WH61-F1
#
_cell.length_a   1.000
_cell.length_b   1.000
_cell.length_c   1.000
_cell.angle_alpha   90.00
_cell.angle_beta   90.00
_cell.angle_gamma   90.00
#
_symmetry.space_group_name_H-M   'P 1'
#
loop_
_entity.id
_entity.type
_entity.pdbx_description
1 polymer ?
#
loop_
_entity_poly.entity_id
_entity_poly.type
_entity_poly.pdbx_seq_one_letter_code
_entity_poly.pdbx_strand_id
1 'polypeptide(L)'
;MTMTPEDKKLLADHIKAIAKILYKNTPQEKIETLEGIETAVRDQVLEHVSPQITFFYRRKDGNRIGTHPNDKKLCGSDKNHSKTSVTFRN
;
A
#
# COMPACT_ATOMS: atom_id res chain seq x y z
N MET A 1 -6.95 -18.52 -18.59
CA MET A 1 -7.13 -18.82 -17.15
C MET A 1 -8.20 -17.89 -16.62
N THR A 2 -9.31 -18.44 -16.12
CA THR A 2 -10.48 -17.68 -15.65
C THR A 2 -10.73 -18.02 -14.19
N MET A 3 -11.01 -17.00 -13.37
CA MET A 3 -11.39 -17.18 -11.96
C MET A 3 -12.54 -18.18 -11.85
N THR A 4 -12.35 -19.23 -11.05
CA THR A 4 -13.38 -20.24 -10.80
C THR A 4 -14.54 -19.64 -10.00
N PRO A 5 -15.76 -20.18 -10.09
CA PRO A 5 -16.87 -19.76 -9.25
C PRO A 5 -16.55 -19.83 -7.75
N GLU A 6 -15.80 -20.85 -7.34
CA GLU A 6 -15.33 -21.07 -5.98
C GLU A 6 -14.38 -19.94 -5.53
N ASP A 7 -13.39 -19.60 -6.36
CA ASP A 7 -12.45 -18.51 -6.07
C ASP A 7 -13.17 -17.16 -5.97
N LYS A 8 -14.18 -16.91 -6.82
CA LYS A 8 -14.99 -15.68 -6.75
C LYS A 8 -15.76 -15.58 -5.45
N LYS A 9 -16.34 -16.68 -4.98
CA LYS A 9 -17.08 -16.73 -3.72
C LYS A 9 -16.13 -16.48 -2.54
N LEU A 10 -15.00 -17.18 -2.51
CA LEU A 10 -13.98 -17.01 -1.48
C LEU A 10 -13.48 -15.56 -1.42
N LEU A 11 -13.17 -14.98 -2.59
CA LEU A 11 -12.76 -13.59 -2.71
C LEU A 11 -13.83 -12.63 -2.18
N ALA A 12 -15.10 -12.83 -2.52
CA ALA A 12 -16.20 -12.00 -2.04
C ALA A 12 -16.36 -12.07 -0.52
N ASP A 13 -16.21 -13.25 0.08
CA ASP A 13 -16.33 -13.43 1.53
C ASP A 13 -15.18 -12.72 2.27
N HIS A 14 -13.95 -12.81 1.75
CA HIS A 14 -12.80 -12.07 2.30
C HIS A 14 -12.96 -10.56 2.14
N ILE A 15 -13.41 -10.07 0.99
CA ILE A 15 -13.65 -8.64 0.76
C ILE A 15 -14.71 -8.11 1.74
N LYS A 16 -15.79 -8.85 1.99
CA LYS A 16 -16.80 -8.46 2.98
C LYS A 16 -16.23 -8.36 4.39
N ALA A 17 -15.39 -9.33 4.78
CA ALA A 17 -14.73 -9.30 6.08
C ALA A 17 -13.81 -8.08 6.22
N ILE A 18 -12.99 -7.80 5.20
CA ILE A 18 -12.13 -6.62 5.14
C ILE A 18 -12.97 -5.34 5.22
N ALA A 19 -14.01 -5.21 4.39
CA ALA A 19 -14.89 -4.05 4.37
C ALA A 19 -15.50 -3.75 5.75
N LYS A 20 -15.93 -4.79 6.48
CA LYS A 20 -16.45 -4.64 7.85
C LYS A 20 -15.41 -4.13 8.84
N ILE A 21 -14.14 -4.52 8.69
CA ILE A 21 -13.04 -4.05 9.52
C ILE A 21 -12.72 -2.59 9.20
N LEU A 22 -12.58 -2.25 7.92
CA LEU A 22 -12.25 -0.88 7.49
C LEU A 22 -13.37 0.09 7.89
N TYR A 23 -14.63 -0.28 7.68
CA TYR A 23 -15.78 0.56 8.06
C TYR A 23 -15.82 0.89 9.56
N LYS A 24 -15.51 -0.09 10.42
CA LYS A 24 -15.47 0.13 11.89
C LYS A 24 -14.37 1.09 12.33
N ASN A 25 -13.30 1.22 11.56
CA ASN A 25 -12.17 2.11 11.86
C ASN A 25 -12.26 3.46 11.14
N THR A 26 -13.33 3.68 10.36
CA THR A 26 -13.57 4.97 9.69
C THR A 26 -14.37 5.90 10.62
N PRO A 27 -13.92 7.15 10.82
CA PRO A 27 -14.68 8.15 11.58
C PRO A 27 -16.05 8.41 10.96
N GLN A 28 -17.09 8.50 11.79
CA GLN A 28 -18.47 8.71 11.33
C GLN A 28 -18.62 10.02 10.53
N GLU A 29 -17.86 11.05 10.88
CA GLU A 29 -17.81 12.36 10.21
C GLU A 29 -17.46 12.24 8.71
N LYS A 30 -16.64 11.25 8.34
CA LYS A 30 -16.26 11.01 6.94
C LYS A 30 -17.33 10.23 6.17
N ILE A 31 -18.36 9.70 6.82
CA ILE A 31 -19.39 8.85 6.19
C ILE A 31 -20.64 9.67 5.83
N GLU A 32 -20.66 10.97 6.15
CA GLU A 32 -21.80 11.85 5.91
C GLU A 32 -21.92 12.32 4.46
N THR A 33 -20.79 12.45 3.76
CA THR A 33 -20.74 12.91 2.37
C THR A 33 -20.11 11.86 1.47
N LEU A 34 -20.50 11.86 0.19
CA LEU A 34 -19.93 10.93 -0.80
C LEU A 34 -18.41 11.12 -0.97
N GLU A 35 -17.95 12.37 -0.94
CA GLU A 35 -16.52 12.72 -0.98
C GLU A 35 -15.77 12.16 0.24
N GLY A 36 -16.34 12.31 1.43
CA GLY A 36 -15.79 11.75 2.66
C GLY A 36 -15.69 10.22 2.60
N ILE A 37 -16.73 9.56 2.09
CA ILE A 37 -16.77 8.11 1.92
C ILE A 37 -15.69 7.65 0.95
N GLU A 38 -15.59 8.28 -0.23
CA GLU A 38 -14.57 7.92 -1.22
C GLU A 38 -13.16 8.10 -0.64
N THR A 39 -12.91 9.24 0.00
CA THR A 39 -11.60 9.57 0.59
C THR A 39 -11.24 8.57 1.67
N ALA A 40 -12.17 8.27 2.59
CA ALA A 40 -11.95 7.30 3.65
C ALA A 40 -11.68 5.89 3.11
N VAL A 41 -12.44 5.45 2.11
CA VAL A 41 -12.23 4.14 1.47
C VAL A 41 -10.86 4.10 0.80
N ARG A 42 -10.48 5.15 0.06
CA ARG A 42 -9.18 5.26 -0.61
C ARG A 42 -8.03 5.20 0.40
N ASP A 43 -8.09 5.98 1.47
CA ASP A 43 -7.07 6.03 2.52
C ASP A 43 -6.87 4.64 3.14
N GLN A 44 -7.97 3.99 3.54
CA GLN A 44 -7.96 2.66 4.15
C GLN A 44 -7.40 1.58 3.22
N VAL A 45 -7.73 1.65 1.92
CA VAL A 45 -7.19 0.73 0.91
C VAL A 45 -5.69 0.95 0.73
N LEU A 46 -5.25 2.20 0.61
CA LEU A 46 -3.83 2.53 0.44
C LEU A 46 -2.98 2.09 1.63
N GLU A 47 -3.48 2.28 2.85
CA GLU A 47 -2.73 1.99 4.08
C GLU A 47 -2.70 0.49 4.43
N HIS A 48 -3.82 -0.22 4.26
CA HIS A 48 -3.96 -1.58 4.79
C HIS A 48 -4.07 -2.68 3.74
N VAL A 49 -4.65 -2.40 2.57
CA VAL A 49 -4.93 -3.43 1.55
C VAL A 49 -3.82 -3.46 0.51
N SER A 50 -3.43 -2.31 -0.03
CA SER A 50 -2.41 -2.19 -1.08
C SER A 50 -1.09 -2.86 -0.69
N PRO A 51 -0.51 -2.66 0.52
CA PRO A 51 0.75 -3.29 0.89
C PRO A 51 0.68 -4.82 0.87
N GLN A 52 -0.47 -5.40 1.23
CA GLN A 52 -0.68 -6.86 1.27
C GLN A 52 -0.72 -7.50 -0.13
N ILE A 53 -1.09 -6.73 -1.16
CA ILE A 53 -1.12 -7.20 -2.56
C ILE A 53 0.05 -6.67 -3.38
N THR A 54 0.87 -5.76 -2.85
CA THR A 54 1.98 -5.14 -3.58
C THR A 54 3.06 -6.16 -3.99
N PHE A 55 3.10 -7.35 -3.38
CA PHE A 55 4.02 -8.42 -3.78
C PHE A 55 3.87 -8.84 -5.25
N PHE A 56 2.70 -8.64 -5.87
CA PHE A 56 2.50 -8.90 -7.31
C PHE A 56 3.40 -8.02 -8.20
N TYR A 57 3.77 -6.84 -7.72
CA TYR A 57 4.67 -5.92 -8.44
C TYR A 57 6.15 -6.24 -8.22
N ARG A 58 6.49 -7.21 -7.36
CA ARG A 58 7.88 -7.63 -7.19
C ARG A 58 8.34 -8.29 -8.48
N ARG A 59 9.22 -7.62 -9.22
CA ARG A 59 9.90 -8.22 -10.36
C ARG A 59 10.59 -9.50 -9.89
N LYS A 60 10.54 -10.55 -10.71
CA LYS A 60 11.53 -11.62 -10.61
C LYS A 60 12.82 -11.11 -11.22
N ASP A 61 13.50 -10.19 -10.56
CA ASP A 61 14.93 -10.01 -10.75
C ASP A 61 15.56 -11.33 -10.31
N GLY A 62 15.84 -12.18 -11.29
CA GLY A 62 16.37 -13.50 -11.08
C GLY A 62 17.80 -13.40 -10.56
N ASN A 63 17.98 -13.25 -9.24
CA ASN A 63 19.15 -13.81 -8.55
C ASN A 63 19.02 -13.79 -7.01
N ARG A 64 19.05 -15.00 -6.45
CA ARG A 64 19.57 -15.41 -5.12
C ARG A 64 18.90 -14.89 -3.85
N ILE A 65 18.08 -15.79 -3.32
CA ILE A 65 18.13 -16.32 -1.95
C ILE A 65 19.33 -15.81 -1.14
N GLY A 66 19.05 -15.14 -0.01
CA GLY A 66 20.06 -14.87 1.01
C GLY A 66 19.74 -13.71 1.94
N THR A 67 18.64 -13.75 2.69
CA THR A 67 18.57 -13.01 3.95
C THR A 67 18.71 -13.99 5.11
N HIS A 68 19.96 -14.38 5.40
CA HIS A 68 20.30 -14.73 6.77
C HIS A 68 20.34 -13.42 7.58
N PRO A 69 19.70 -13.37 8.77
CA PRO A 69 19.75 -12.21 9.62
C PRO A 69 21.10 -12.23 10.35
N ASN A 70 22.00 -11.30 10.02
CA ASN A 70 23.03 -10.71 10.90
C ASN A 70 24.18 -10.13 10.08
N ASP A 71 23.99 -8.95 9.50
CA ASP A 71 25.11 -8.08 9.11
C ASP A 71 24.85 -6.66 9.65
N LYS A 72 25.12 -6.48 10.95
CA LYS A 72 25.47 -5.16 11.46
C LYS A 72 26.81 -4.78 10.83
N LYS A 73 26.82 -3.96 9.78
CA LYS A 73 28.03 -3.20 9.43
C LYS A 73 27.71 -1.81 8.92
N LEU A 74 28.04 -0.87 9.81
CA LEU A 74 28.24 0.56 9.60
C LEU A 74 28.88 0.89 8.24
N CYS A 75 28.25 1.82 7.51
CA CYS A 75 28.88 2.79 6.61
C CYS A 75 27.76 3.78 6.23
N GLY A 76 27.72 5.02 6.71
CA GLY A 76 28.67 6.07 6.41
C GLY A 76 27.84 7.20 5.81
N SER A 77 27.73 8.32 6.52
CA SER A 77 26.96 9.48 6.09
C SER A 77 27.60 10.14 4.87
N ASP A 78 26.83 10.34 3.80
CA ASP A 78 27.16 11.36 2.79
C ASP A 78 25.93 12.23 2.53
N LYS A 79 25.95 13.40 3.17
CA LYS A 79 25.07 14.52 2.86
C LYS A 79 25.60 15.17 1.58
N ASN A 80 25.01 14.87 0.43
CA ASN A 80 25.24 15.69 -0.77
C ASN A 80 24.02 16.57 -1.07
N HIS A 81 24.25 17.83 -0.70
CA HIS A 81 23.52 19.04 -1.01
C HIS A 81 23.52 19.27 -2.52
N SER A 82 22.37 19.20 -3.18
CA SER A 82 22.16 19.85 -4.48
C SER A 82 20.95 20.75 -4.38
N LYS A 83 21.21 22.00 -3.97
CA LYS A 83 20.29 23.12 -4.19
C LYS A 83 20.27 23.42 -5.68
N THR A 84 19.16 23.15 -6.35
CA THR A 84 18.82 23.81 -7.60
C THR A 84 17.60 24.69 -7.36
N SER A 85 17.89 25.96 -7.08
CA SER A 85 16.93 27.06 -7.09
C SER A 85 16.44 27.28 -8.53
N VAL A 86 15.17 27.04 -8.78
CA VAL A 86 14.48 27.59 -9.96
C VAL A 86 13.68 28.79 -9.50
N THR A 87 14.26 29.98 -9.64
CA THR A 87 13.53 31.25 -9.56
C THR A 87 13.08 31.63 -10.95
N PHE A 88 11.77 31.57 -11.21
CA PHE A 88 11.15 32.31 -12.32
C PHE A 88 10.87 33.74 -11.82
N ARG A 89 11.44 34.74 -12.51
CA ARG A 89 11.10 36.15 -12.32
C ARG A 89 9.77 36.46 -13.02
N ASN A 90 9.05 37.38 -12.39
CA ASN A 90 7.75 37.93 -12.74
C ASN A 90 7.65 38.45 -14.18
#